data_AF-A0A6I2LBR0-F1
#
_entry.id   AF-A0A6I2LBR0-F1
#
_cell.length_a   1.000
_cell.length_b   1.000
_cell.length_c   1.000
_cell.angle_alpha   90.00
_cell.angle_beta   90.00
_cell.angle_gamma   90.00
#
_symmetry.space_group_name_H-M   'P 1'
#
loop_
_entity.id
_entity.type
_entity.pdbx_description
1 polymer ?
#
loop_
_entity_poly.entity_id
_entity_poly.type
_entity_poly.pdbx_seq_one_letter_code
_entity_poly.pdbx_strand_id
1 'polypeptide(L)' 'MSTKDTVNINGIDYFLAELSEAAQRELSMLQATDAKLVELQRDVAIHQTARNAYAKALADLLPAAPLRH' A
#
# COMPACT_ATOMS: atom_id res chain seq x y z
N MET A 1 12.62 16.96 29.83
CA MET A 1 11.30 17.30 29.24
C MET A 1 10.66 15.99 28.85
N SER A 2 9.59 15.56 29.53
CA SER A 2 8.89 14.33 29.19
C SER A 2 7.89 14.64 28.09
N THR A 3 8.31 14.46 26.83
CA THR A 3 7.38 14.51 25.70
C THR A 3 6.45 13.31 25.84
N LYS A 4 5.19 13.56 26.19
CA LYS A 4 4.16 12.53 26.21
C LYS A 4 3.77 12.24 24.77
N ASP A 5 4.42 11.25 24.16
CA ASP A 5 4.09 10.85 22.80
C ASP A 5 2.68 10.25 22.77
N THR A 6 1.82 10.81 21.90
CA THR A 6 0.46 10.33 21.67
C THR A 6 0.36 9.64 20.32
N VAL A 7 -0.39 8.56 20.26
CA VAL A 7 -0.72 7.84 19.02
C VAL A 7 -2.23 7.83 18.82
N ASN A 8 -2.66 8.15 17.61
CA ASN A 8 -4.06 8.00 17.23
C ASN A 8 -4.32 6.56 16.77
N ILE A 9 -5.21 5.85 17.44
CA ILE A 9 -5.62 4.50 17.08
C ILE A 9 -7.14 4.55 16.88
N ASN A 10 -7.60 4.29 15.65
CA ASN A 10 -9.02 4.32 15.27
C ASN A 10 -9.74 5.64 15.60
N GLY A 11 -9.05 6.78 15.46
CA GLY A 11 -9.62 8.09 15.72
C GLY A 11 -9.61 8.52 17.19
N ILE A 12 -9.03 7.71 18.08
CA ILE A 12 -8.87 8.02 19.50
C ILE A 12 -7.38 8.20 19.81
N ASP A 13 -7.04 9.29 20.49
CA ASP A 13 -5.67 9.56 20.93
C ASP A 13 -5.36 8.83 22.24
N TYR A 14 -4.26 8.09 22.25
CA TYR A 14 -3.73 7.41 23.42
C TYR A 14 -2.33 7.90 23.73
N PHE A 15 -1.99 8.04 25.00
CA PHE A 15 -0.60 8.21 25.40
C PHE A 15 0.13 6.88 25.24
N LEU A 16 1.25 6.87 24.51
CA LEU A 16 2.06 5.68 24.30
C LEU A 16 2.50 5.03 25.62
N ALA A 17 2.79 5.86 26.64
CA ALA A 17 3.16 5.41 27.97
C ALA A 17 2.02 4.71 28.75
N GLU A 18 0.77 4.89 28.34
CA GLU A 18 -0.41 4.25 28.96
C GLU A 18 -0.76 2.92 28.27
N LEU A 19 -0.14 2.62 27.12
CA LEU A 19 -0.33 1.35 26.43
C LEU A 19 0.47 0.23 27.11
N SER A 20 -0.15 -0.95 27.19
CA SER A 20 0.56 -2.16 27.63
C SER A 20 1.69 -2.52 26.67
N GLU A 21 2.69 -3.26 27.16
CA GLU A 21 3.79 -3.73 26.31
C GLU A 21 3.29 -4.55 25.10
N ALA A 22 2.24 -5.37 25.31
CA ALA A 22 1.60 -6.10 24.23
C ALA A 22 0.96 -5.16 23.20
N ALA A 23 0.25 -4.12 23.64
CA ALA A 23 -0.33 -3.14 22.73
C ALA A 23 0.73 -2.36 21.93
N GLN A 24 1.86 -2.00 22.56
CA GLN A 24 2.98 -1.34 21.88
C GLN A 24 3.61 -2.26 20.82
N ARG A 25 3.74 -3.57 21.10
CA ARG A 25 4.22 -4.55 20.11
C ARG A 25 3.29 -4.67 18.91
N GLU A 26 1.98 -4.83 19.15
CA GLU A 26 0.99 -4.92 18.08
C GLU A 26 0.94 -3.64 17.24
N LEU A 27 1.03 -2.46 17.87
CA LEU A 27 1.11 -1.19 17.16
C LEU A 27 2.34 -1.12 16.24
N SER A 28 3.50 -1.56 16.71
CA SER A 28 4.72 -1.62 15.90
C SER A 28 4.57 -2.57 14.70
N MET A 29 3.99 -3.76 14.92
CA MET A 29 3.73 -4.72 13.85
C MET A 29 2.73 -4.18 12.82
N LEU A 30 1.68 -3.48 13.28
CA LEU A 30 0.70 -2.84 12.42
C LEU A 30 1.37 -1.78 11.53
N GLN A 31 2.15 -0.87 12.12
CA GLN A 31 2.86 0.19 11.37
C GLN A 31 3.84 -0.39 10.35
N ALA A 32 4.58 -1.44 10.70
CA ALA A 32 5.49 -2.13 9.79
C ALA A 32 4.72 -2.78 8.63
N THR A 33 3.56 -3.37 8.92
CA THR A 33 2.69 -3.98 7.90
C THR A 33 2.11 -2.94 6.97
N ASP A 34 1.63 -1.80 7.49
CA ASP A 34 1.09 -0.71 6.70
C ASP A 34 2.16 -0.10 5.77
N ALA A 35 3.38 0.10 6.28
CA ALA A 35 4.50 0.53 5.45
C ALA A 35 4.76 -0.46 4.30
N LYS A 36 4.67 -1.77 4.58
CA LYS A 36 4.85 -2.79 3.54
C LYS A 36 3.72 -2.78 2.51
N LEU A 37 2.48 -2.55 2.93
CA LEU A 37 1.35 -2.42 2.03
C LEU A 37 1.52 -1.24 1.07
N VAL A 38 2.01 -0.10 1.57
CA VAL A 38 2.29 1.07 0.73
C VAL A 38 3.35 0.75 -0.34
N GLU A 39 4.42 0.04 0.03
CA GLU A 39 5.43 -0.41 -0.93
C GLU A 39 4.83 -1.33 -2.01
N LEU A 40 4.05 -2.33 -1.61
CA LEU A 40 3.43 -3.26 -2.56
C LEU A 40 2.45 -2.56 -3.49
N GLN A 41 1.68 -1.58 -3.00
CA GLN A 41 0.78 -0.79 -3.85
C GLN A 41 1.56 0.04 -4.88
N ARG A 42 2.72 0.58 -4.50
CA ARG A 42 3.62 1.25 -5.45
C ARG A 42 4.11 0.29 -6.53
N ASP A 43 4.55 -0.90 -6.16
CA ASP A 43 5.02 -1.91 -7.12
C ASP A 43 3.90 -2.33 -8.08
N VAL A 44 2.67 -2.52 -7.55
CA VAL A 44 1.49 -2.79 -8.37
C VAL A 44 1.24 -1.68 -9.39
N ALA A 45 1.33 -0.41 -8.99
CA ALA A 45 1.15 0.72 -9.92
C ALA A 45 2.21 0.74 -11.03
N ILE A 46 3.47 0.42 -10.71
CA ILE A 46 4.56 0.31 -11.68
C ILE A 46 4.25 -0.83 -12.67
N HIS A 47 3.90 -2.01 -12.17
CA HIS A 47 3.60 -3.16 -13.00
C HIS A 47 2.34 -2.95 -13.86
N GLN A 48 1.33 -2.25 -13.36
CA GLN A 48 0.15 -1.89 -14.13
C GLN A 48 0.51 -0.97 -15.30
N THR A 49 1.41 -0.02 -15.10
CA THR A 49 1.92 0.85 -16.16
C THR A 49 2.64 0.05 -17.24
N ALA A 50 3.54 -0.85 -16.85
CA ALA A 50 4.25 -1.73 -17.77
C ALA A 50 3.28 -2.63 -18.55
N ARG A 51 2.31 -3.26 -17.86
CA ARG A 51 1.27 -4.08 -18.49
C ARG A 51 0.51 -3.29 -19.56
N ASN A 52 0.10 -2.06 -19.25
CA ASN A 52 -0.64 -1.22 -20.19
C ASN A 52 0.22 -0.88 -21.43
N ALA A 53 1.50 -0.57 -21.23
CA ALA A 53 2.44 -0.33 -22.33
C ALA A 53 2.60 -1.57 -23.23
N TYR A 54 2.78 -2.75 -22.63
CA TYR A 54 2.89 -4.01 -23.38
C TYR A 54 1.60 -4.36 -24.11
N ALA A 55 0.43 -4.16 -23.49
CA ALA A 55 -0.85 -4.39 -24.14
C ALA A 55 -1.04 -3.50 -25.37
N LYS A 56 -0.63 -2.22 -25.27
CA LYS A 56 -0.65 -1.29 -26.40
C LYS A 56 0.29 -1.74 -27.51
N ALA A 57 1.55 -2.05 -27.19
CA ALA A 57 2.53 -2.51 -28.17
C ALA A 57 2.07 -3.80 -28.87
N LEU A 58 1.48 -4.74 -28.11
CA LEU A 58 0.90 -5.95 -28.67
C LEU A 58 -0.24 -5.63 -29.64
N ALA A 59 -1.16 -4.73 -29.28
CA ALA A 59 -2.26 -4.34 -30.16
C ALA A 59 -1.78 -3.79 -31.50
N ASP A 60 -0.68 -3.03 -31.51
CA ASP A 60 -0.07 -2.48 -32.73
C ASP A 60 0.58 -3.57 -33.61
N LEU A 61 0.90 -4.74 -33.05
CA LEU A 61 1.49 -5.88 -33.76
C LEU A 61 0.45 -6.91 -34.23
N LEU A 62 -0.77 -6.86 -33.69
CA LEU A 62 -1.83 -7.79 -34.06
C LEU A 62 -2.42 -7.41 -35.42
N PRO A 63 -2.76 -8.39 -36.27
CA PRO A 63 -3.49 -8.11 -37.50
C PRO A 63 -4.84 -7.45 -37.16
N ALA A 64 -5.31 -6.54 -38.02
CA ALA A 64 -6.65 -5.98 -37.88
C ALA A 64 -7.65 -7.14 -37.74
N ALA A 65 -8.43 -7.12 -36.66
CA ALA A 65 -9.43 -8.15 -36.43
C ALA A 65 -10.30 -8.25 -37.68
N PRO A 66 -10.48 -9.46 -38.26
CA PRO A 66 -11.33 -9.59 -39.44
C PRO A 66 -12.71 -9.06 -39.07
N LEU A 67 -13.21 -8.12 -39.89
CA LEU A 67 -14.56 -7.58 -39.78
C LEU A 67 -15.51 -8.76 -39.69
N ARG A 68 -16.13 -8.97 -38.52
CA ARG A 68 -17.22 -9.93 -38.38
C ARG A 68 -18.43 -9.29 -39.07
N HIS A 69 -18.71 -9.76 -40.28
CA HIS A 69 -19.96 -9.50 -41.02
C HIS A 69 -21.14 -10.20 -40.32
#